data_AF-A0A4P9WWM0-F1
#
_entry.id   AF-A0A4P9WWM0-F1
#
_cell.length_a   1.000
_cell.length_b   1.000
_cell.length_c   1.000
_cell.angle_alpha   90.00
_cell.angle_beta   90.00
_cell.angle_gamma   90.00
#
_symmetry.space_group_name_H-M   'P 1'
#
loop_
_entity.id
_entity.type
_entity.pdbx_description
1 polymer ?
#
loop_
_entity_poly.entity_id
_entity_poly.type
_entity_poly.pdbx_seq_one_letter_code
_entity_poly.pdbx_strand_id
1 'polypeptide(L)'
;MANDAIDAIVALLGASGDTDAAAIAEVNRTQRFGSETAWHGACLALAELGRRGLLLPARLPTLRPLILRAFRMDLRRGTRIVGAQVRDAASYVVWAFARAFAPDVLAPFLLGDVVAQLAVTSLLDRDVGIRRAASAAFQENTGRQGQIPHGIEIMTLADFFAVGNRRNCYLHIVPQVVRFAPYYDAFVNDVLHVRLVHWDPAIR
;
A
#
# COMPACT_ATOMS: atom_id res chain seq x y z
N MET A 1 20.60 18.47 3.40
CA MET A 1 19.42 18.50 4.28
C MET A 1 18.32 17.54 3.84
N ALA A 2 17.66 17.70 2.68
CA ALA A 2 16.56 16.80 2.28
C ALA A 2 17.03 15.35 2.00
N ASN A 3 18.19 15.17 1.33
CA ASN A 3 18.78 13.85 1.11
C ASN A 3 19.14 13.16 2.44
N ASP A 4 19.76 13.87 3.37
CA ASP A 4 20.13 13.34 4.70
C ASP A 4 18.90 12.85 5.47
N ALA A 5 17.76 13.54 5.34
CA ALA A 5 16.51 13.12 5.95
C ALA A 5 15.96 11.82 5.33
N ILE A 6 16.06 11.65 4.01
CA ILE A 6 15.63 10.40 3.34
C ILE A 6 16.58 9.26 3.72
N ASP A 7 17.89 9.51 3.81
CA ASP A 7 18.88 8.52 4.26
C ASP A 7 18.59 8.07 5.70
N ALA A 8 18.28 9.00 6.60
CA ALA A 8 17.87 8.70 7.96
C ALA A 8 16.58 7.87 8.00
N ILE A 9 15.59 8.18 7.16
CA ILE A 9 14.35 7.39 7.03
C ILE A 9 14.66 5.97 6.56
N VAL A 10 15.45 5.81 5.49
CA VAL A 10 15.80 4.48 4.94
C VAL A 10 16.56 3.66 5.98
N ALA A 11 17.52 4.26 6.69
CA ALA A 11 18.25 3.61 7.76
C ALA A 11 17.33 3.19 8.92
N LEU A 12 16.41 4.07 9.34
CA LEU A 12 15.44 3.82 10.41
C LEU A 12 14.48 2.66 10.07
N LEU A 13 14.04 2.57 8.82
CA LEU A 13 13.08 1.56 8.38
C LEU A 13 13.72 0.21 8.05
N GLY A 14 15.05 0.15 7.92
CA GLY A 14 15.82 -1.07 7.73
C GLY A 14 15.43 -1.77 6.44
N ALA A 15 16.12 -1.45 5.35
CA ALA A 15 16.04 -2.21 4.10
C ALA A 15 16.74 -3.57 4.28
N SER A 16 16.12 -4.52 4.97
CA SER A 16 16.36 -5.95 4.75
C SER A 16 15.60 -6.32 3.48
N GLY A 17 16.32 -6.39 2.37
CA GLY A 17 15.79 -6.52 1.02
C GLY A 17 15.21 -7.89 0.67
N ASP A 18 14.14 -8.30 1.34
CA ASP A 18 13.37 -9.47 0.93
C ASP A 18 11.97 -9.06 0.44
N THR A 19 11.78 -9.15 -0.88
CA THR A 19 10.52 -8.89 -1.58
C THR A 19 9.70 -10.16 -1.86
N ASP A 20 10.16 -11.32 -1.39
CA ASP A 20 9.54 -12.62 -1.69
C ASP A 20 8.30 -12.93 -0.84
N ALA A 21 7.25 -13.48 -1.46
CA ALA A 21 6.00 -13.84 -0.79
C ALA A 21 6.20 -14.77 0.44
N ALA A 22 7.20 -15.65 0.39
CA ALA A 22 7.59 -16.52 1.49
C ALA A 22 8.30 -15.75 2.62
N ALA A 23 9.19 -14.83 2.28
CA ALA A 23 9.83 -13.93 3.25
C ALA A 23 8.82 -12.94 3.84
N ILE A 24 7.78 -12.56 3.10
CA ILE A 24 6.66 -11.73 3.56
C ILE A 24 5.79 -12.49 4.58
N ALA A 25 5.49 -13.77 4.32
CA ALA A 25 4.83 -14.63 5.28
C ALA A 25 5.70 -14.85 6.54
N GLU A 26 7.02 -14.89 6.39
CA GLU A 26 7.99 -14.93 7.49
C GLU A 26 8.10 -13.59 8.24
N VAL A 27 8.07 -12.45 7.57
CA VAL A 27 8.05 -11.10 8.19
C VAL A 27 6.75 -10.90 8.98
N ASN A 28 5.62 -11.37 8.45
CA ASN A 28 4.35 -11.40 9.17
C ASN A 28 4.38 -12.37 10.36
N ARG A 29 5.12 -13.49 10.26
CA ARG A 29 5.34 -14.44 11.37
C ARG A 29 6.31 -13.93 12.43
N THR A 30 7.40 -13.27 12.04
CA THR A 30 8.48 -12.81 12.92
C THR A 30 8.24 -11.43 13.50
N GLN A 31 7.27 -10.66 12.95
CA GLN A 31 6.86 -9.33 13.42
C GLN A 31 8.01 -8.34 13.66
N ARG A 32 9.13 -8.46 12.94
CA ARG A 32 10.29 -7.56 13.09
C ARG A 32 10.06 -6.23 12.36
N PHE A 33 9.01 -5.53 12.75
CA PHE A 33 8.85 -4.12 12.45
C PHE A 33 9.36 -3.31 13.63
N GLY A 34 10.06 -2.21 13.36
CA GLY A 34 10.45 -1.25 14.39
C GLY A 34 9.26 -0.59 15.07
N SER A 35 9.45 0.62 15.59
CA SER A 35 8.35 1.38 16.20
C SER A 35 7.26 1.72 15.16
N GLU A 36 5.98 1.48 15.49
CA GLU A 36 4.83 1.90 14.66
C GLU A 36 4.88 3.41 14.38
N THR A 37 5.27 4.20 15.39
CA THR A 37 5.40 5.65 15.28
C THR A 37 6.50 6.05 14.30
N ALA A 38 7.58 5.29 14.22
CA ALA A 38 8.67 5.53 13.27
C ALA A 38 8.20 5.29 11.83
N TRP A 39 7.50 4.17 11.58
CA TRP A 39 6.94 3.87 10.26
C TRP A 39 5.90 4.90 9.82
N HIS A 40 5.01 5.29 10.72
CA HIS A 40 3.99 6.30 10.45
C HIS A 40 4.62 7.66 10.15
N GLY A 41 5.52 8.13 11.02
CA GLY A 41 6.23 9.40 10.85
C GLY A 41 7.08 9.44 9.58
N ALA A 42 7.74 8.33 9.24
CA ALA A 42 8.49 8.20 8.00
C ALA A 42 7.59 8.32 6.77
N CYS A 43 6.44 7.64 6.74
CA CYS A 43 5.49 7.78 5.63
C CYS A 43 5.00 9.22 5.47
N LEU A 44 4.61 9.88 6.57
CA LEU A 44 4.20 11.28 6.53
C LEU A 44 5.32 12.19 6.01
N ALA A 45 6.56 12.01 6.50
CA ALA A 45 7.70 12.77 6.04
C ALA A 45 7.97 12.57 4.54
N LEU A 46 7.92 11.33 4.04
CA LEU A 46 8.09 11.03 2.62
C LEU A 46 7.01 11.70 1.75
N ALA A 47 5.75 11.64 2.18
CA ALA A 47 4.65 12.29 1.48
C ALA A 47 4.85 13.82 1.39
N GLU A 48 5.24 14.45 2.49
CA GLU A 48 5.49 15.90 2.53
C GLU A 48 6.75 16.32 1.75
N LEU A 49 7.83 15.52 1.80
CA LEU A 49 9.01 15.75 0.96
C LEU A 49 8.65 15.68 -0.53
N GLY A 50 7.82 14.71 -0.93
CA GLY A 50 7.28 14.62 -2.28
C GLY A 50 6.48 15.87 -2.66
N ARG A 51 5.47 16.24 -1.87
CA ARG A 51 4.61 17.41 -2.13
C ARG A 51 5.36 18.73 -2.22
N ARG A 52 6.49 18.86 -1.52
CA ARG A 52 7.34 20.07 -1.52
C ARG A 52 8.42 20.05 -2.60
N GLY A 53 8.50 19.01 -3.44
CA GLY A 53 9.53 18.88 -4.47
C GLY A 53 10.93 18.62 -3.91
N LEU A 54 11.03 18.12 -2.68
CA LEU A 54 12.30 17.84 -1.99
C LEU A 54 12.74 16.38 -2.12
N LEU A 55 11.88 15.52 -2.68
CA LEU A 55 12.18 14.12 -2.97
C LEU A 55 12.59 13.96 -4.44
N LEU A 56 13.86 13.64 -4.68
CA LEU A 56 14.36 13.41 -6.04
C LEU A 56 13.84 12.07 -6.61
N PRO A 57 13.47 12.01 -7.90
CA PRO A 57 13.00 10.78 -8.54
C PRO A 57 13.95 9.58 -8.40
N ALA A 58 15.26 9.83 -8.38
CA ALA A 58 16.28 8.80 -8.19
C ALA A 58 16.15 8.03 -6.87
N ARG A 59 15.39 8.56 -5.88
CA ARG A 59 15.14 7.90 -4.60
C ARG A 59 13.94 6.95 -4.63
N LEU A 60 13.05 7.07 -5.62
CA LEU A 60 11.83 6.26 -5.70
C LEU A 60 12.10 4.74 -5.68
N PRO A 61 13.11 4.19 -6.40
CA PRO A 61 13.40 2.76 -6.35
C PRO A 61 13.75 2.26 -4.94
N THR A 62 14.49 3.06 -4.16
CA THR A 62 14.85 2.73 -2.77
C THR A 62 13.63 2.77 -1.84
N LEU A 63 12.68 3.67 -2.09
CA LEU A 63 11.48 3.84 -1.26
C LEU A 63 10.38 2.82 -1.56
N ARG A 64 10.26 2.35 -2.80
CA ARG A 64 9.25 1.39 -3.25
C ARG A 64 9.09 0.17 -2.31
N PRO A 65 10.14 -0.60 -1.98
CA PRO A 65 10.00 -1.75 -1.09
C PRO A 65 9.57 -1.36 0.34
N LEU A 66 9.96 -0.17 0.82
CA LEU A 66 9.57 0.32 2.14
C LEU A 66 8.08 0.66 2.18
N ILE A 67 7.56 1.30 1.13
CA ILE A 67 6.12 1.64 1.04
C ILE A 67 5.27 0.37 0.92
N LEU A 68 5.69 -0.61 0.12
CA LEU A 68 5.01 -1.92 0.05
C LEU A 68 4.98 -2.63 1.39
N ARG A 69 6.08 -2.56 2.15
CA ARG A 69 6.15 -3.10 3.52
C ARG A 69 5.23 -2.34 4.48
N ALA A 70 5.11 -1.02 4.34
CA ALA A 70 4.19 -0.20 5.14
C ALA A 70 2.72 -0.59 4.94
N PHE A 71 2.29 -0.87 3.69
CA PHE A 71 0.94 -1.38 3.38
C PHE A 71 0.60 -2.71 4.06
N ARG A 72 1.61 -3.49 4.47
CA ARG A 72 1.43 -4.82 5.05
C ARG A 72 1.52 -4.86 6.57
N MET A 73 1.63 -3.70 7.22
CA MET A 73 1.69 -3.61 8.69
C MET A 73 0.31 -3.84 9.32
N ASP A 74 -0.19 -5.08 9.30
CA ASP A 74 -1.38 -5.52 10.03
C ASP A 74 -1.02 -6.57 11.09
N LEU A 75 -0.45 -6.08 12.18
CA LEU A 75 0.26 -6.92 13.14
C LEU A 75 -0.51 -7.03 14.45
N ARG A 76 -0.57 -8.25 14.99
CA ARG A 76 -1.08 -8.51 16.34
C ARG A 76 0.07 -8.50 17.34
N ARG A 77 0.20 -7.43 18.14
CA ARG A 77 1.14 -7.33 19.27
C ARG A 77 0.40 -7.59 20.57
N GLY A 78 0.43 -8.85 21.02
CA GLY A 78 -0.33 -9.30 22.19
C GLY A 78 -1.84 -9.17 21.98
N THR A 79 -2.48 -8.30 22.77
CA THR A 79 -3.92 -8.00 22.66
C THR A 79 -4.22 -6.83 21.71
N ARG A 80 -3.20 -6.08 21.27
CA ARG A 80 -3.37 -4.92 20.41
C ARG A 80 -3.08 -5.26 18.95
N ILE A 81 -3.80 -4.58 18.07
CA ILE A 81 -3.56 -4.57 16.63
C ILE A 81 -2.88 -3.25 16.30
N VAL A 82 -1.78 -3.31 15.56
CA VAL A 82 -0.94 -2.14 15.24
C VAL A 82 -0.74 -2.02 13.74
N GLY A 83 -0.49 -0.79 13.30
CA GLY A 83 -0.11 -0.47 11.93
C GLY A 83 -1.23 0.09 11.06
N ALA A 84 -2.44 0.26 11.58
CA ALA A 84 -3.53 0.95 10.87
C ALA A 84 -3.11 2.35 10.38
N GLN A 85 -2.49 3.13 11.27
CA GLN A 85 -1.95 4.47 10.96
C GLN A 85 -0.82 4.42 9.93
N VAL A 86 -0.07 3.31 9.86
CA VAL A 86 1.01 3.15 8.90
C VAL A 86 0.45 2.87 7.50
N ARG A 87 -0.55 1.98 7.39
CA ARG A 87 -1.18 1.67 6.10
C ARG A 87 -1.96 2.85 5.54
N ASP A 88 -2.61 3.63 6.40
CA ASP A 88 -3.21 4.92 6.02
C ASP A 88 -2.16 5.90 5.51
N ALA A 89 -1.05 6.08 6.24
CA ALA A 89 0.04 6.95 5.80
C ALA A 89 0.74 6.45 4.52
N ALA A 90 0.83 5.14 4.29
CA ALA A 90 1.33 4.57 3.04
C ALA A 90 0.40 4.92 1.86
N SER A 91 -0.92 4.87 2.07
CA SER A 91 -1.91 5.34 1.10
C SER A 91 -1.72 6.83 0.81
N TYR A 92 -1.47 7.63 1.85
CA TYR A 92 -1.18 9.07 1.70
C TYR A 92 0.11 9.33 0.91
N VAL A 93 1.18 8.54 1.10
CA VAL A 93 2.41 8.64 0.28
C VAL A 93 2.10 8.46 -1.20
N VAL A 94 1.39 7.39 -1.55
CA VAL A 94 1.08 7.08 -2.95
C VAL A 94 0.13 8.12 -3.56
N TRP A 95 -0.82 8.64 -2.77
CA TRP A 95 -1.67 9.77 -3.18
C TRP A 95 -0.85 11.06 -3.39
N ALA A 96 0.08 11.37 -2.48
CA ALA A 96 0.92 12.54 -2.56
C ALA A 96 1.86 12.49 -3.78
N PHE A 97 2.44 11.33 -4.07
CA PHE A 97 3.34 11.13 -5.20
C PHE A 97 2.65 11.32 -6.55
N ALA A 98 1.37 10.92 -6.67
CA ALA A 98 0.55 11.17 -7.86
C ALA A 98 0.47 12.66 -8.24
N ARG A 99 0.67 13.55 -7.27
CA ARG A 99 0.62 15.01 -7.43
C ARG A 99 2.01 15.65 -7.54
N ALA A 100 3.02 14.96 -7.04
CA ALA A 100 4.39 15.46 -6.96
C ALA A 100 5.22 15.13 -8.21
N PHE A 101 4.90 14.03 -8.90
CA PHE A 101 5.70 13.51 -10.01
C PHE A 101 4.89 13.45 -11.31
N ALA A 102 5.58 13.71 -12.42
CA ALA A 102 5.03 13.50 -13.77
C ALA A 102 4.82 12.01 -14.07
N PRO A 103 3.89 11.66 -14.97
CA PRO A 103 3.55 10.26 -15.29
C PRO A 103 4.75 9.35 -15.61
N ASP A 104 5.63 9.82 -16.50
CA ASP A 104 6.83 9.11 -16.93
C ASP A 104 7.85 8.91 -15.78
N VAL A 105 7.89 9.84 -14.84
CA VAL A 105 8.78 9.81 -13.68
C VAL A 105 8.27 8.84 -12.61
N LEU A 106 6.96 8.82 -12.36
CA LEU A 106 6.36 7.99 -11.31
C LEU A 106 6.12 6.54 -11.74
N ALA A 107 5.95 6.29 -13.04
CA ALA A 107 5.62 4.97 -13.59
C ALA A 107 6.50 3.81 -13.05
N PRO A 108 7.84 3.92 -12.94
CA PRO A 108 8.69 2.84 -12.42
C PRO A 108 8.47 2.51 -10.94
N PHE A 109 7.94 3.46 -10.17
CA PHE A 109 7.56 3.27 -8.78
C PHE A 109 6.15 2.69 -8.66
N LEU A 110 5.21 3.24 -9.44
CA LEU A 110 3.78 3.00 -9.29
C LEU A 110 3.30 1.71 -9.97
N LEU A 111 3.76 1.44 -11.19
CA LEU A 111 3.23 0.36 -12.02
C LEU A 111 3.74 -1.01 -11.52
N GLY A 112 2.87 -2.01 -11.57
CA GLY A 112 3.12 -3.35 -11.06
C GLY A 112 2.62 -3.52 -9.62
N ASP A 113 3.54 -3.84 -8.71
CA ASP A 113 3.20 -4.24 -7.33
C ASP A 113 2.58 -3.11 -6.48
N VAL A 114 2.98 -1.85 -6.62
CA VAL A 114 2.45 -0.74 -5.82
C VAL A 114 0.98 -0.50 -6.14
N VAL A 115 0.63 -0.37 -7.42
CA VAL A 115 -0.78 -0.18 -7.82
C VAL A 115 -1.64 -1.41 -7.52
N ALA A 116 -1.08 -2.62 -7.67
CA ALA A 116 -1.77 -3.85 -7.31
C ALA A 116 -1.99 -3.95 -5.79
N GLN A 117 -0.98 -3.60 -4.98
CA GLN A 117 -1.08 -3.54 -3.53
C GLN A 117 -2.11 -2.50 -3.09
N LEU A 118 -2.22 -1.37 -3.79
CA LEU A 118 -3.22 -0.34 -3.49
C LEU A 118 -4.64 -0.83 -3.75
N ALA A 119 -4.87 -1.57 -4.85
CA ALA A 119 -6.15 -2.22 -5.13
C ALA A 119 -6.47 -3.32 -4.10
N VAL A 120 -5.48 -4.12 -3.70
CA VAL A 120 -5.63 -5.11 -2.62
C VAL A 120 -6.03 -4.41 -1.32
N THR A 121 -5.34 -3.35 -0.92
CA THR A 121 -5.63 -2.62 0.31
C THR A 121 -7.00 -1.92 0.24
N SER A 122 -7.43 -1.41 -0.91
CA SER A 122 -8.74 -0.75 -1.05
C SER A 122 -9.92 -1.72 -0.89
N LEU A 123 -9.72 -3.01 -1.13
CA LEU A 123 -10.78 -4.02 -1.08
C LEU A 123 -10.69 -4.99 0.11
N LEU A 124 -9.47 -5.38 0.50
CA LEU A 124 -9.24 -6.47 1.45
C LEU A 124 -8.82 -6.02 2.85
N ASP A 125 -8.44 -4.75 3.06
CA ASP A 125 -8.05 -4.28 4.40
C ASP A 125 -9.22 -4.44 5.38
N ARG A 126 -8.91 -4.85 6.62
CA ARG A 126 -9.91 -4.99 7.69
C ARG A 126 -10.59 -3.68 8.04
N ASP A 127 -9.84 -2.58 7.98
CA ASP A 127 -10.30 -1.25 8.39
C ASP A 127 -10.92 -0.49 7.22
N VAL A 128 -12.13 0.02 7.42
CA VAL A 128 -12.85 0.77 6.38
C VAL A 128 -12.20 2.11 6.04
N GLY A 129 -11.55 2.76 7.01
CA GLY A 129 -10.82 4.00 6.79
C GLY A 129 -9.65 3.77 5.84
N ILE A 130 -8.90 2.69 6.06
CA ILE A 130 -7.74 2.33 5.23
C ILE A 130 -8.19 1.92 3.82
N ARG A 131 -9.29 1.17 3.70
CA ARG A 131 -9.89 0.85 2.38
C ARG A 131 -10.24 2.11 1.59
N ARG A 132 -10.83 3.10 2.26
CA ARG A 132 -11.18 4.40 1.65
C ARG A 132 -9.93 5.22 1.29
N ALA A 133 -8.92 5.26 2.15
CA ALA A 133 -7.66 5.96 1.88
C ALA A 133 -6.95 5.37 0.65
N ALA A 134 -6.87 4.04 0.57
CA ALA A 134 -6.28 3.34 -0.57
C ALA A 134 -7.10 3.53 -1.86
N SER A 135 -8.44 3.47 -1.78
CA SER A 135 -9.34 3.78 -2.91
C SER A 135 -9.13 5.20 -3.43
N ALA A 136 -9.04 6.20 -2.54
CA ALA A 136 -8.77 7.58 -2.91
C ALA A 136 -7.39 7.75 -3.57
N ALA A 137 -6.36 7.09 -3.04
CA ALA A 137 -5.03 7.08 -3.65
C ALA A 137 -5.04 6.42 -5.04
N PHE A 138 -5.79 5.33 -5.22
CA PHE A 138 -5.92 4.64 -6.51
C PHE A 138 -6.62 5.52 -7.54
N GLN A 139 -7.71 6.19 -7.12
CA GLN A 139 -8.43 7.15 -7.95
C GLN A 139 -7.54 8.33 -8.37
N GLU A 140 -6.80 8.94 -7.44
CA GLU A 140 -5.91 10.07 -7.73
C GLU A 140 -4.83 9.68 -8.75
N ASN A 141 -4.21 8.52 -8.57
CA ASN A 141 -3.21 8.02 -9.52
C ASN A 141 -3.84 7.69 -10.87
N THR A 142 -5.04 7.11 -10.91
CA THR A 142 -5.69 6.81 -12.19
C THR A 142 -6.01 8.08 -12.97
N GLY A 143 -6.54 9.10 -12.28
CA GLY A 143 -6.89 10.38 -12.90
C GLY A 143 -5.69 11.22 -13.34
N ARG A 144 -4.55 11.14 -12.64
CA ARG A 144 -3.35 11.96 -12.94
C ARG A 144 -2.30 11.27 -13.77
N GLN A 145 -2.08 9.99 -13.53
CA GLN A 145 -0.97 9.25 -14.12
C GLN A 145 -1.40 8.58 -15.43
N GLY A 146 -2.68 8.22 -15.58
CA GLY A 146 -3.28 7.74 -16.84
C GLY A 146 -2.78 6.37 -17.35
N GLN A 147 -1.72 5.83 -16.76
CA GLN A 147 -1.06 4.59 -17.19
C GLN A 147 -1.44 3.35 -16.36
N ILE A 148 -2.42 3.47 -15.45
CA ILE A 148 -2.85 2.35 -14.61
C ILE A 148 -3.70 1.37 -15.42
N PRO A 149 -3.29 0.09 -15.56
CA PRO A 149 -4.08 -0.91 -16.28
C PRO A 149 -5.48 -1.06 -15.67
N HIS A 150 -6.53 -0.95 -16.49
CA HIS A 150 -7.94 -1.03 -16.06
C HIS A 150 -8.31 -0.09 -14.90
N GLY A 151 -7.58 1.02 -14.74
CA GLY A 151 -7.76 1.90 -13.59
C GLY A 151 -9.15 2.50 -13.50
N ILE A 152 -9.77 2.84 -14.64
CA ILE A 152 -11.11 3.45 -14.68
C ILE A 152 -12.18 2.46 -14.22
N GLU A 153 -12.11 1.24 -14.73
CA GLU A 153 -13.00 0.14 -14.37
C GLU A 153 -12.86 -0.18 -12.88
N ILE A 154 -11.62 -0.33 -12.39
CA ILE A 154 -11.36 -0.66 -10.99
C ILE A 154 -11.78 0.47 -10.04
N MET A 155 -11.46 1.74 -10.35
CA MET A 155 -11.85 2.85 -9.46
C MET A 155 -13.36 3.05 -9.40
N THR A 156 -14.08 2.71 -10.46
CA THR A 156 -15.54 2.78 -10.51
C THR A 156 -16.16 1.64 -9.68
N LEU A 157 -15.60 0.43 -9.76
CA LEU A 157 -16.04 -0.71 -8.94
C LEU A 157 -15.72 -0.53 -7.45
N ALA A 158 -14.55 0.05 -7.15
CA ALA A 158 -14.01 0.22 -5.81
C ALA A 158 -14.10 1.68 -5.32
N ASP A 159 -15.25 2.33 -5.54
CA ASP A 159 -15.50 3.69 -5.08
C ASP A 159 -15.63 3.80 -3.55
N PHE A 160 -15.69 5.03 -3.03
CA PHE A 160 -15.77 5.33 -1.60
C PHE A 160 -16.90 4.61 -0.84
N PHE A 161 -18.05 4.42 -1.48
CA PHE A 161 -19.21 3.76 -0.89
C PHE A 161 -19.09 2.24 -1.00
N ALA A 162 -18.69 1.74 -2.16
CA ALA A 162 -18.50 0.32 -2.44
C ALA A 162 -17.47 -0.30 -1.49
N VAL A 163 -16.34 0.37 -1.26
CA VAL A 163 -15.31 -0.08 -0.30
C VAL A 163 -15.74 0.03 1.16
N GLY A 164 -16.83 0.75 1.44
CA GLY A 164 -17.45 0.82 2.75
C GLY A 164 -17.93 -0.53 3.26
N ASN A 165 -18.36 -1.43 2.36
CA ASN A 165 -18.92 -2.72 2.71
C ASN A 165 -17.93 -3.86 2.43
N ARG A 166 -17.30 -4.38 3.49
CA ARG A 166 -16.30 -5.47 3.39
C ARG A 166 -16.87 -6.71 2.70
N ARG A 167 -18.09 -7.13 3.01
CA ARG A 167 -18.69 -8.32 2.39
C ARG A 167 -18.86 -8.12 0.87
N ASN A 168 -19.29 -6.93 0.46
CA ASN A 168 -19.38 -6.57 -0.95
C ASN A 168 -18.01 -6.59 -1.64
N CYS A 169 -16.97 -6.05 -0.99
CA CYS A 169 -15.60 -6.11 -1.53
C CYS A 169 -15.17 -7.55 -1.84
N TYR A 170 -15.27 -8.44 -0.85
CA TYR A 170 -14.79 -9.82 -0.98
C TYR A 170 -15.62 -10.65 -1.96
N LEU A 171 -16.96 -10.54 -1.90
CA LEU A 171 -17.84 -11.45 -2.64
C LEU A 171 -18.21 -10.97 -4.03
N HIS A 172 -18.14 -9.67 -4.30
CA HIS A 172 -18.64 -9.10 -5.55
C HIS A 172 -17.59 -8.29 -6.31
N ILE A 173 -16.78 -7.47 -5.64
CA ILE A 173 -15.81 -6.60 -6.33
C ILE A 173 -14.53 -7.35 -6.67
N VAL A 174 -13.94 -8.06 -5.70
CA VAL A 174 -12.70 -8.82 -5.90
C VAL A 174 -12.81 -9.81 -7.08
N PRO A 175 -13.88 -10.62 -7.22
CA PRO A 175 -14.04 -11.51 -8.38
C PRO A 175 -14.10 -10.81 -9.74
N GLN A 176 -14.42 -9.52 -9.78
CA GLN A 176 -14.38 -8.72 -11.00
C GLN A 176 -12.97 -8.18 -11.25
N VAL A 177 -12.31 -7.66 -10.22
CA VAL A 177 -10.95 -7.08 -10.34
C VAL A 177 -9.92 -8.14 -10.73
N VAL A 178 -9.99 -9.35 -10.17
CA VAL A 178 -9.03 -10.43 -10.49
C VAL A 178 -9.13 -10.93 -11.94
N ARG A 179 -10.19 -10.57 -12.69
CA ARG A 179 -10.27 -10.87 -14.13
C ARG A 179 -9.27 -10.04 -14.94
N PHE A 180 -8.79 -8.93 -14.38
CA PHE A 180 -7.74 -8.14 -14.97
C PHE A 180 -6.38 -8.76 -14.62
N ALA A 181 -5.72 -9.34 -15.62
CA ALA A 181 -4.48 -10.12 -15.44
C ALA A 181 -3.40 -9.42 -14.56
N PRO A 182 -3.17 -8.09 -14.65
CA PRO A 182 -2.17 -7.43 -13.80
C PRO A 182 -2.44 -7.48 -12.28
N TYR A 183 -3.67 -7.79 -11.87
CA TYR A 183 -4.07 -7.78 -10.45
C TYR A 183 -4.27 -9.19 -9.88
N TYR A 184 -4.44 -10.20 -10.72
CA TYR A 184 -4.78 -11.56 -10.30
C TYR A 184 -3.83 -12.09 -9.21
N ASP A 185 -2.53 -12.10 -9.48
CA ASP A 185 -1.54 -12.67 -8.56
C ASP A 185 -1.50 -11.94 -7.21
N ALA A 186 -1.63 -10.61 -7.22
CA ALA A 186 -1.59 -9.82 -5.99
C ALA A 186 -2.76 -10.16 -5.06
N PHE A 187 -3.98 -10.28 -5.60
CA PHE A 187 -5.17 -10.64 -4.83
C PHE A 187 -5.13 -12.10 -4.36
N VAL A 188 -4.76 -13.03 -5.24
CA VAL A 188 -4.68 -14.46 -4.89
C VAL A 188 -3.65 -14.69 -3.80
N ASN A 189 -2.45 -14.09 -3.93
CA ASN A 189 -1.41 -14.22 -2.92
C ASN A 189 -1.82 -13.58 -1.58
N ASP A 190 -2.46 -12.40 -1.57
CA ASP A 190 -2.95 -11.77 -0.34
C ASP A 190 -4.02 -12.64 0.35
N VAL A 191 -4.97 -13.19 -0.41
CA VAL A 191 -6.01 -14.07 0.15
C VAL A 191 -5.39 -15.33 0.75
N LEU A 192 -4.54 -16.03 -0.03
CA LEU A 192 -3.95 -17.31 0.39
C LEU A 192 -3.01 -17.19 1.58
N HIS A 193 -2.15 -16.16 1.58
CA HIS A 193 -1.05 -16.05 2.54
C HIS A 193 -1.29 -15.03 3.66
N VAL A 194 -2.30 -14.16 3.53
CA VAL A 194 -2.63 -13.15 4.55
C VAL A 194 -4.04 -13.37 5.10
N ARG A 195 -5.08 -13.43 4.26
CA ARG A 195 -6.48 -13.46 4.73
C ARG A 195 -6.90 -14.81 5.31
N LEU A 196 -6.65 -15.92 4.61
CA LEU A 196 -7.04 -17.27 5.07
C LEU A 196 -6.33 -17.72 6.36
N VAL A 197 -5.17 -17.12 6.66
CA VAL A 197 -4.41 -17.38 7.89
C VAL A 197 -4.51 -16.24 8.90
N HIS A 198 -5.38 -15.25 8.64
CA HIS A 198 -5.51 -14.08 9.48
C HIS A 198 -6.03 -14.45 10.87
N TRP A 199 -5.48 -13.81 11.89
CA TRP A 199 -5.83 -14.12 13.29
C TRP A 199 -7.25 -13.67 13.66
N ASP A 200 -7.81 -12.67 12.95
CA ASP A 200 -9.20 -12.20 13.11
C ASP A 200 -10.17 -13.10 12.30
N PRO A 201 -11.10 -13.82 12.97
CA PRO A 201 -12.08 -14.67 12.28
C PRO A 201 -13.04 -13.91 11.37
N ALA A 202 -13.20 -12.60 11.53
CA ALA A 202 -14.05 -11.79 10.66
C ALA A 202 -13.39 -11.43 9.32
N ILE A 203 -12.11 -11.74 9.17
CA ILE A 203 -11.27 -11.54 7.97
C ILE A 203 -10.93 -12.88 7.30
N ARG A 204 -10.85 -13.95 8.08
CA ARG A 204 -10.58 -15.31 7.61
C ARG A 204 -11.78 -15.92 6.90
#